data_AF-W0IT49-F1
#
_entry.id   AF-W0IT49-F1
#
_cell.length_a   1.000
_cell.length_b   1.000
_cell.length_c   1.000
_cell.angle_alpha   90.00
_cell.angle_beta   90.00
_cell.angle_gamma   90.00
#
_symmetry.space_group_name_H-M   'P 1'
#
loop_
_entity.id
_entity.type
_entity.pdbx_description
1 polymer ?
#
loop_
_entity_poly.entity_id
_entity_poly.type
_entity_poly.pdbx_seq_one_letter_code
_entity_poly.pdbx_strand_id
1 'polypeptide(L)'
;MAIAEKESRQEVGNLALARFVGAPDTILRRRTCVAGARDREVTEDDRGVLRIERTLPLIYAPEAGDGMLGHVAFAMKHETVHLGLLAETFARIEPGVVASYVAASPTGAYARRIGYLYELLTGREIIGLLPDAQAIGGKYVPLLDETRMVTGAPQRVVRWKVEDNLLGGRDYSPTIERTPLAQAALTRDWAGEVARAVGGGESSGLLKRALQYLYRKETRSSFEIEREAPSVERVQRFIATLEQAGRLSVEETLSEARLTQLQRVIVDPRYAAEGFRTNQNYVGGNVRWEPVVHYVSPPPALLPELMAGLASAAARLAVAEPVAQATVAAFGFVFHHPFEDGNGRIHRFLIHDTLVRRGVVPGGMALPVSAAILEDMAAYDRTLEAYSTVVGEVARYTLADGGALAVTNPDEAAWVWRYPDLTPQVEYLGRAMDKAVQMVPEEVNFLVSYDELWRKAKQVVDMPDARLADLLSRVHENGGALSSNKRKQRFRELTDSEVAQIEAAYGDVFKPRPGQGGVEDAEG
;
A
#
# COMPACT_ATOMS: atom_id res chain seq x y z
N MET A 1 37.20 -32.42 17.78
CA MET A 1 37.85 -31.39 16.93
C MET A 1 37.22 -31.43 15.55
N ALA A 2 36.13 -30.70 15.35
CA ALA A 2 35.56 -30.44 14.04
C ALA A 2 36.12 -29.08 13.60
N ILE A 3 37.13 -29.09 12.73
CA ILE A 3 37.61 -27.88 12.09
C ILE A 3 36.60 -27.59 10.98
N ALA A 4 35.74 -26.62 11.23
CA ALA A 4 34.89 -26.00 10.22
C ALA A 4 35.80 -25.30 9.19
N GLU A 5 35.94 -25.88 8.00
CA GLU A 5 36.24 -25.09 6.81
C GLU A 5 35.03 -24.18 6.59
N LYS A 6 35.08 -22.98 7.18
CA LYS A 6 34.27 -21.85 6.76
C LYS A 6 34.66 -21.57 5.31
N GLU A 7 33.93 -22.11 4.34
CA GLU A 7 33.97 -21.59 2.97
C GLU A 7 33.83 -20.06 3.09
N SER A 8 34.82 -19.30 2.62
CA SER A 8 34.85 -17.84 2.77
C SER A 8 33.66 -17.23 2.05
N ARG A 9 32.57 -16.97 2.79
CA ARG A 9 31.33 -16.38 2.29
C ARG A 9 31.62 -14.94 1.87
N GLN A 10 31.55 -14.65 0.58
CA GLN A 10 31.71 -13.30 0.04
C GLN A 10 30.35 -12.66 -0.19
N GLU A 11 30.13 -11.48 0.37
CA GLU A 11 28.92 -10.69 0.12
C GLU A 11 28.93 -10.13 -1.31
N VAL A 12 27.80 -10.20 -2.01
CA VAL A 12 27.66 -9.78 -3.41
C VAL A 12 26.35 -9.02 -3.63
N GLY A 13 26.15 -8.46 -4.82
CA GLY A 13 24.90 -7.80 -5.19
C GLY A 13 24.48 -6.68 -4.21
N ASN A 14 23.19 -6.58 -3.94
CA ASN A 14 22.62 -5.55 -3.06
C ASN A 14 23.22 -5.59 -1.65
N LEU A 15 23.64 -6.76 -1.13
CA LEU A 15 24.26 -6.85 0.20
C LEU A 15 25.62 -6.14 0.23
N ALA A 16 26.47 -6.38 -0.78
CA ALA A 16 27.74 -5.67 -0.90
C ALA A 16 27.54 -4.16 -1.10
N LEU A 17 26.53 -3.77 -1.89
CA LEU A 17 26.18 -2.36 -2.10
C LEU A 17 25.71 -1.70 -0.80
N ALA A 18 24.88 -2.38 0.00
CA ALA A 18 24.44 -1.89 1.31
C ALA A 18 25.63 -1.65 2.25
N ARG A 19 26.59 -2.58 2.32
CA ARG A 19 27.83 -2.39 3.09
C ARG A 19 28.66 -1.22 2.58
N PHE A 20 28.83 -1.10 1.27
CA PHE A 20 29.59 -0.01 0.66
C PHE A 20 28.99 1.36 1.01
N VAL A 21 27.66 1.46 1.02
CA VAL A 21 26.98 2.73 1.33
C VAL A 21 26.75 2.95 2.84
N GLY A 22 27.06 1.96 3.68
CA GLY A 22 26.78 2.01 5.12
C GLY A 22 25.29 1.92 5.45
N ALA A 23 24.48 1.37 4.54
CA ALA A 23 23.07 1.09 4.79
C ALA A 23 22.92 -0.22 5.59
N PRO A 24 21.91 -0.30 6.47
CA PRO A 24 21.67 -1.51 7.25
C PRO A 24 21.13 -2.63 6.34
N ASP A 25 21.53 -3.88 6.59
CA ASP A 25 21.14 -5.02 5.77
C ASP A 25 19.68 -5.48 6.00
N THR A 26 19.02 -4.92 7.01
CA THR A 26 17.60 -5.12 7.38
C THR A 26 16.64 -4.55 6.35
N ILE A 27 17.09 -3.60 5.52
CA ILE A 27 16.33 -3.07 4.37
C ILE A 27 16.19 -4.09 3.23
N LEU A 28 17.04 -5.12 3.23
CA LEU A 28 17.07 -6.11 2.16
C LEU A 28 16.13 -7.27 2.47
N ARG A 29 15.14 -7.49 1.60
CA ARG A 29 14.36 -8.74 1.55
C ARG A 29 15.24 -9.94 1.22
N ARG A 30 16.28 -9.75 0.39
CA ARG A 30 17.20 -10.81 -0.04
C ARG A 30 18.65 -10.44 0.26
N ARG A 31 19.34 -11.33 0.96
CA ARG A 31 20.77 -11.22 1.29
C ARG A 31 21.51 -12.32 0.54
N THR A 32 22.26 -11.94 -0.49
CA THR A 32 22.99 -12.89 -1.31
C THR A 32 24.47 -12.86 -0.99
N CYS A 33 25.05 -14.05 -0.88
CA CYS A 33 26.48 -14.26 -0.85
C CYS A 33 26.89 -15.26 -1.93
N VAL A 34 28.19 -15.31 -2.23
CA VAL A 34 28.79 -16.42 -2.98
C VAL A 34 29.69 -17.22 -2.07
N ALA A 35 29.51 -18.54 -2.08
CA ALA A 35 30.33 -19.50 -1.36
C ALA A 35 30.14 -20.90 -1.95
N GLY A 36 31.17 -21.73 -1.86
CA GLY A 36 31.10 -23.14 -2.25
C GLY A 36 30.67 -23.37 -3.69
N ALA A 37 30.11 -24.56 -3.92
CA ALA A 37 29.78 -25.07 -5.26
C ALA A 37 28.28 -25.24 -5.54
N ARG A 38 27.39 -24.99 -4.58
CA ARG A 38 25.93 -25.23 -4.73
C ARG A 38 25.13 -23.98 -4.39
N ASP A 39 24.04 -23.78 -5.15
CA ASP A 39 23.01 -22.81 -4.80
C ASP A 39 22.24 -23.30 -3.57
N ARG A 40 22.04 -22.42 -2.60
CA ARG A 40 21.28 -22.67 -1.37
C ARG A 40 20.43 -21.44 -1.07
N GLU A 41 19.18 -21.66 -0.72
CA GLU A 41 18.27 -20.60 -0.32
C GLU A 41 17.57 -21.01 0.98
N VAL A 42 17.52 -20.07 1.93
CA VAL A 42 16.81 -20.21 3.19
C VAL A 42 15.87 -19.02 3.32
N THR A 43 14.60 -19.30 3.58
CA THR A 43 13.57 -18.28 3.77
C THR A 43 13.14 -18.29 5.23
N GLU A 44 13.22 -17.14 5.88
CA GLU A 44 12.74 -16.91 7.24
C GLU A 44 11.60 -15.92 7.22
N ASP A 45 10.59 -16.14 8.05
CA ASP A 45 9.49 -15.20 8.26
C ASP A 45 9.77 -14.39 9.53
N ASP A 46 10.04 -13.08 9.36
CA ASP A 46 10.20 -12.14 10.46
C ASP A 46 8.95 -11.26 10.55
N ARG A 47 8.01 -11.65 11.42
CA ARG A 47 6.76 -10.93 11.70
C ARG A 47 5.89 -10.67 10.45
N GLY A 48 5.84 -11.61 9.51
CA GLY A 48 5.09 -11.53 8.27
C GLY A 48 5.88 -10.94 7.10
N VAL A 49 7.17 -10.65 7.28
CA VAL A 49 8.09 -10.22 6.22
C VAL A 49 9.06 -11.35 5.92
N LEU A 50 8.97 -11.91 4.72
CA LEU A 50 9.88 -12.96 4.27
C LEU A 50 11.27 -12.39 3.98
N ARG A 51 12.28 -12.89 4.70
CA ARG A 51 13.69 -12.65 4.45
C ARG A 51 14.32 -13.86 3.81
N ILE A 52 15.09 -13.64 2.75
CA ILE A 52 15.72 -14.69 1.95
C ILE A 52 17.23 -14.58 2.09
N GLU A 53 17.87 -15.58 2.68
CA GLU A 53 19.31 -15.78 2.58
C GLU A 53 19.63 -16.70 1.42
N ARG A 54 20.37 -16.20 0.43
CA ARG A 54 20.80 -16.99 -0.72
C ARG A 54 22.32 -17.09 -0.77
N THR A 55 22.82 -18.29 -1.02
CA THR A 55 24.24 -18.55 -1.26
C THR A 55 24.41 -19.16 -2.63
N LEU A 56 25.02 -18.42 -3.54
CA LEU A 56 25.31 -18.87 -4.89
C LEU A 56 26.73 -19.47 -4.99
N PRO A 57 26.99 -20.37 -5.94
CA PRO A 57 28.35 -20.88 -6.17
C PRO A 57 29.37 -19.77 -6.47
N LEU A 58 30.64 -20.00 -6.12
CA LEU A 58 31.72 -18.99 -6.26
C LEU A 58 31.90 -18.47 -7.70
N ILE A 59 31.54 -19.26 -8.70
CA ILE A 59 31.60 -18.87 -10.13
C ILE A 59 30.72 -17.65 -10.47
N TYR A 60 29.76 -17.32 -9.61
CA TYR A 60 28.90 -16.13 -9.78
C TYR A 60 29.52 -14.86 -9.19
N ALA A 61 30.67 -14.94 -8.51
CA ALA A 61 31.34 -13.77 -7.95
C ALA A 61 31.60 -12.71 -9.04
N PRO A 62 31.32 -11.42 -8.78
CA PRO A 62 31.72 -10.35 -9.69
C PRO A 62 33.23 -10.34 -9.93
N GLU A 63 33.67 -9.94 -11.12
CA GLU A 63 35.09 -9.76 -11.40
C GLU A 63 35.67 -8.66 -10.51
N ALA A 64 36.78 -8.93 -9.82
CA ALA A 64 37.36 -7.98 -8.87
C ALA A 64 37.74 -6.62 -9.51
N GLY A 65 38.09 -6.63 -10.81
CA GLY A 65 38.42 -5.42 -11.57
C GLY A 65 37.24 -4.48 -11.81
N ASP A 66 36.01 -4.98 -11.74
CA ASP A 66 34.79 -4.19 -11.96
C ASP A 66 34.36 -3.38 -10.72
N GLY A 67 34.99 -3.63 -9.57
CA GLY A 67 34.67 -2.96 -8.30
C GLY A 67 33.18 -3.01 -7.96
N MET A 68 32.62 -1.90 -7.44
CA MET A 68 31.20 -1.83 -7.09
C MET A 68 30.26 -1.92 -8.30
N LEU A 69 30.71 -1.56 -9.50
CA LEU A 69 29.88 -1.70 -10.71
C LEU A 69 29.64 -3.17 -11.08
N GLY A 70 30.58 -4.06 -10.75
CA GLY A 70 30.38 -5.51 -10.83
C GLY A 70 29.26 -6.00 -9.92
N HIS A 71 29.15 -5.44 -8.70
CA HIS A 71 28.06 -5.75 -7.77
C HIS A 71 26.71 -5.17 -8.24
N VAL A 72 26.71 -3.99 -8.88
CA VAL A 72 25.51 -3.45 -9.53
C VAL A 72 25.05 -4.36 -10.67
N ALA A 73 25.96 -4.78 -11.55
CA ALA A 73 25.65 -5.71 -12.63
C ALA A 73 25.16 -7.08 -12.10
N PHE A 74 25.76 -7.56 -11.01
CA PHE A 74 25.33 -8.77 -10.31
C PHE A 74 23.89 -8.64 -9.81
N ALA A 75 23.56 -7.53 -9.13
CA ALA A 75 22.21 -7.30 -8.61
C ALA A 75 21.18 -7.32 -9.75
N MET A 76 21.45 -6.64 -10.86
CA MET A 76 20.57 -6.68 -12.04
C MET A 76 20.41 -8.07 -12.67
N LYS A 77 21.42 -8.93 -12.56
CA LYS A 77 21.44 -10.26 -13.19
C LYS A 77 20.82 -11.35 -12.33
N HIS A 78 21.02 -11.27 -11.01
CA HIS A 78 20.72 -12.37 -10.08
C HIS A 78 19.71 -11.98 -8.99
N GLU A 79 19.44 -10.70 -8.81
CA GLU A 79 18.59 -10.13 -7.75
C GLU A 79 17.54 -9.18 -8.33
N THR A 80 16.67 -8.66 -7.48
CA THR A 80 15.82 -7.51 -7.79
C THR A 80 16.63 -6.23 -7.56
N VAL A 81 16.36 -5.20 -8.35
CA VAL A 81 17.12 -3.95 -8.29
C VAL A 81 16.64 -3.12 -7.10
N HIS A 82 17.54 -2.77 -6.19
CA HIS A 82 17.25 -1.82 -5.11
C HIS A 82 17.69 -0.40 -5.51
N LEU A 83 16.76 0.41 -6.04
CA LEU A 83 17.07 1.75 -6.57
C LEU A 83 17.73 2.70 -5.56
N GLY A 84 17.31 2.66 -4.29
CA GLY A 84 17.95 3.45 -3.22
C GLY A 84 19.45 3.16 -3.05
N LEU A 85 19.82 1.90 -2.91
CA LEU A 85 21.22 1.46 -2.86
C LEU A 85 21.99 1.81 -4.13
N LEU A 86 21.37 1.71 -5.31
CA LEU A 86 22.03 2.15 -6.55
C LEU A 86 22.28 3.65 -6.56
N ALA A 87 21.31 4.47 -6.13
CA ALA A 87 21.46 5.92 -6.06
C ALA A 87 22.61 6.31 -5.12
N GLU A 88 22.65 5.73 -3.92
CA GLU A 88 23.71 5.96 -2.93
C GLU A 88 25.08 5.45 -3.40
N THR A 89 25.10 4.28 -4.05
CA THR A 89 26.33 3.71 -4.60
C THR A 89 26.88 4.62 -5.69
N PHE A 90 26.04 5.00 -6.66
CA PHE A 90 26.46 5.86 -7.76
C PHE A 90 26.86 7.25 -7.31
N ALA A 91 26.22 7.81 -6.28
CA ALA A 91 26.62 9.09 -5.69
C ALA A 91 28.10 9.09 -5.24
N ARG A 92 28.60 7.96 -4.75
CA ARG A 92 29.98 7.77 -4.25
C ARG A 92 30.98 7.29 -5.30
N ILE A 93 30.54 7.06 -6.54
CA ILE A 93 31.41 6.66 -7.65
C ILE A 93 31.64 7.85 -8.59
N GLU A 94 32.92 8.09 -8.90
CA GLU A 94 33.32 9.13 -9.83
C GLU A 94 32.78 8.86 -11.25
N PRO A 95 32.25 9.88 -11.97
CA PRO A 95 31.70 9.73 -13.32
C PRO A 95 32.62 8.98 -14.30
N GLY A 96 33.93 9.23 -14.23
CA GLY A 96 34.93 8.61 -15.10
C GLY A 96 35.07 7.09 -14.94
N VAL A 97 34.82 6.57 -13.73
CA VAL A 97 34.83 5.12 -13.46
C VAL A 97 33.66 4.45 -14.18
N VAL A 98 32.48 5.05 -14.12
CA VAL A 98 31.29 4.55 -14.82
C VAL A 98 31.47 4.64 -16.33
N ALA A 99 32.01 5.76 -16.84
CA ALA A 99 32.31 5.91 -18.25
C ALA A 99 33.30 4.84 -18.75
N SER A 100 34.34 4.54 -17.99
CA SER A 100 35.31 3.49 -18.33
C SER A 100 34.69 2.09 -18.32
N TYR A 101 33.84 1.79 -17.34
CA TYR A 101 33.10 0.53 -17.29
C TYR A 101 32.18 0.36 -18.51
N VAL A 102 31.46 1.42 -18.89
CA VAL A 102 30.62 1.42 -20.08
C VAL A 102 31.44 1.27 -21.35
N ALA A 103 32.56 1.99 -21.47
CA ALA A 103 33.43 1.96 -22.65
C ALA A 103 34.11 0.59 -22.87
N ALA A 104 34.30 -0.20 -21.80
CA ALA A 104 34.82 -1.57 -21.92
C ALA A 104 33.81 -2.53 -22.59
N SER A 105 32.51 -2.25 -22.50
CA SER A 105 31.46 -3.07 -23.12
C SER A 105 30.28 -2.21 -23.62
N PRO A 106 30.47 -1.37 -24.66
CA PRO A 106 29.49 -0.37 -25.09
C PRO A 106 28.22 -0.98 -25.71
N THR A 107 28.30 -2.24 -26.15
CA THR A 107 27.16 -3.05 -26.62
C THR A 107 26.65 -4.05 -25.56
N GLY A 108 27.21 -4.03 -24.36
CA GLY A 108 26.81 -4.88 -23.23
C GLY A 108 25.52 -4.40 -22.58
N ALA A 109 24.58 -5.32 -22.35
CA ALA A 109 23.26 -4.99 -21.78
C ALA A 109 23.35 -4.39 -20.36
N TYR A 110 24.28 -4.87 -19.52
CA TYR A 110 24.45 -4.35 -18.16
C TYR A 110 25.18 -3.01 -18.14
N ALA A 111 26.24 -2.85 -18.94
CA ALA A 111 26.93 -1.57 -19.12
C ALA A 111 25.97 -0.45 -19.51
N ARG A 112 25.12 -0.68 -20.53
CA ARG A 112 24.13 0.33 -20.96
C ARG A 112 23.08 0.66 -19.90
N ARG A 113 22.60 -0.34 -19.14
CA ARG A 113 21.68 -0.13 -18.02
C ARG A 113 22.33 0.65 -16.87
N ILE A 114 23.59 0.34 -16.53
CA ILE A 114 24.38 1.06 -15.52
C ILE A 114 24.60 2.50 -15.93
N GLY A 115 25.00 2.76 -17.18
CA GLY A 115 25.19 4.10 -17.69
C GLY A 115 23.91 4.93 -17.61
N TYR A 116 22.78 4.36 -18.06
CA TYR A 116 21.48 5.04 -17.94
C TYR A 116 21.08 5.31 -16.49
N LEU A 117 21.14 4.32 -15.60
CA LEU A 117 20.74 4.49 -14.20
C LEU A 117 21.64 5.46 -13.43
N TYR A 118 22.93 5.49 -13.75
CA TYR A 118 23.84 6.47 -13.16
C TYR A 118 23.38 7.90 -13.46
N GLU A 119 23.09 8.19 -14.74
CA GLU A 119 22.64 9.52 -15.16
C GLU A 119 21.26 9.85 -14.57
N LEU A 120 20.33 8.88 -14.56
CA LEU A 120 18.99 9.07 -14.00
C LEU A 120 19.03 9.38 -12.50
N LEU A 121 19.74 8.57 -11.71
CA LEU A 121 19.71 8.65 -10.25
C LEU A 121 20.58 9.78 -9.70
N THR A 122 21.70 10.07 -10.35
CA THR A 122 22.62 11.14 -9.87
C THR A 122 22.40 12.48 -10.55
N GLY A 123 21.77 12.50 -11.74
CA GLY A 123 21.68 13.68 -12.60
C GLY A 123 23.01 14.09 -13.26
N ARG A 124 24.08 13.30 -13.11
CA ARG A 124 25.40 13.57 -13.70
C ARG A 124 25.53 12.81 -15.01
N GLU A 125 25.69 13.52 -16.12
CA GLU A 125 25.91 12.90 -17.43
C GLU A 125 27.33 12.35 -17.57
N ILE A 126 27.45 11.17 -18.19
CA ILE A 126 28.75 10.52 -18.43
C ILE A 126 29.05 10.36 -19.92
N ILE A 127 28.09 10.66 -20.80
CA ILE A 127 28.25 10.46 -22.25
C ILE A 127 29.45 11.21 -22.82
N GLY A 128 29.73 12.42 -22.33
CA GLY A 128 30.88 13.24 -22.75
C GLY A 128 32.23 12.73 -22.25
N LEU A 129 32.24 11.74 -21.35
CA LEU A 129 33.44 11.10 -20.82
C LEU A 129 33.77 9.80 -21.56
N LEU A 130 32.90 9.33 -22.46
CA LEU A 130 33.16 8.15 -23.27
C LEU A 130 34.16 8.48 -24.39
N PRO A 131 35.14 7.59 -24.67
CA PRO A 131 36.06 7.77 -25.80
C PRO A 131 35.35 7.82 -27.16
N ASP A 132 34.28 7.02 -27.32
CA ASP A 132 33.40 7.02 -28.49
C ASP A 132 31.96 6.76 -28.04
N ALA A 133 31.15 7.81 -27.96
CA ALA A 133 29.73 7.69 -27.61
C ALA A 133 28.90 6.98 -28.70
N GLN A 134 29.34 6.97 -29.96
CA GLN A 134 28.64 6.28 -31.05
C GLN A 134 28.81 4.76 -30.98
N ALA A 135 29.77 4.27 -30.19
CA ALA A 135 29.94 2.85 -29.93
C ALA A 135 28.77 2.25 -29.12
N ILE A 136 27.97 3.08 -28.42
CA ILE A 136 26.79 2.61 -27.70
C ILE A 136 25.73 2.15 -28.69
N GLY A 137 25.61 0.84 -28.84
CA GLY A 137 24.77 0.20 -29.84
C GLY A 137 24.16 -1.11 -29.34
N GLY A 138 23.40 -1.77 -30.22
CA GLY A 138 22.70 -3.03 -29.93
C GLY A 138 21.18 -2.88 -29.88
N LYS A 139 20.51 -4.01 -29.59
CA LYS A 139 19.05 -4.03 -29.38
C LYS A 139 18.69 -3.27 -28.10
N TYR A 140 17.50 -2.67 -28.08
CA TYR A 140 16.93 -2.14 -26.85
C TYR A 140 16.81 -3.26 -25.81
N VAL A 141 17.20 -2.95 -24.58
CA VAL A 141 17.09 -3.86 -23.44
C VAL A 141 16.16 -3.23 -22.41
N PRO A 142 15.20 -3.99 -21.85
CA PRO A 142 14.38 -3.49 -20.76
C PRO A 142 15.27 -3.21 -19.56
N LEU A 143 14.99 -2.13 -18.84
CA LEU A 143 15.77 -1.75 -17.67
C LEU A 143 15.60 -2.77 -16.54
N LEU A 144 14.35 -3.14 -16.27
CA LEU A 144 13.92 -4.12 -15.30
C LEU A 144 13.37 -5.38 -15.97
N ASP A 145 13.51 -6.52 -15.30
CA ASP A 145 12.89 -7.78 -15.70
C ASP A 145 11.43 -7.83 -15.23
N GLU A 146 10.49 -7.74 -16.19
CA GLU A 146 9.04 -7.74 -15.94
C GLU A 146 8.50 -9.04 -15.34
N THR A 147 9.26 -10.14 -15.45
CA THR A 147 8.89 -11.42 -14.83
C THR A 147 9.18 -11.43 -13.34
N ARG A 148 10.08 -10.55 -12.88
CA ARG A 148 10.52 -10.45 -11.48
C ARG A 148 9.96 -9.22 -10.78
N MET A 149 9.64 -8.16 -11.51
CA MET A 149 9.15 -6.90 -10.94
C MET A 149 7.97 -6.35 -11.73
N VAL A 150 7.11 -5.58 -11.07
CA VAL A 150 6.10 -4.77 -11.76
C VAL A 150 6.81 -3.62 -12.48
N THR A 151 6.40 -3.36 -13.72
CA THR A 151 7.03 -2.38 -14.60
C THR A 151 5.99 -1.39 -15.13
N GLY A 152 6.44 -0.19 -15.45
CA GLY A 152 5.62 0.86 -16.05
C GLY A 152 5.61 0.75 -17.57
N ALA A 153 4.80 1.58 -18.23
CA ALA A 153 4.82 1.70 -19.69
C ALA A 153 6.25 2.02 -20.20
N PRO A 154 6.86 1.19 -21.06
CA PRO A 154 8.27 1.34 -21.44
C PRO A 154 8.52 2.58 -22.31
N GLN A 155 9.56 3.34 -21.96
CA GLN A 155 10.02 4.51 -22.70
C GLN A 155 11.41 4.27 -23.29
N ARG A 156 11.57 4.47 -24.61
CA ARG A 156 12.85 4.24 -25.27
C ARG A 156 13.85 5.36 -25.02
N VAL A 157 14.94 5.02 -24.35
CA VAL A 157 16.10 5.91 -24.13
C VAL A 157 17.12 5.63 -25.23
N VAL A 158 17.00 6.37 -26.33
CA VAL A 158 17.76 6.13 -27.58
C VAL A 158 19.27 6.14 -27.36
N ARG A 159 19.77 7.09 -26.55
CA ARG A 159 21.19 7.26 -26.20
C ARG A 159 21.80 6.00 -25.60
N TRP A 160 21.04 5.31 -24.76
CA TRP A 160 21.50 4.13 -24.02
C TRP A 160 21.02 2.81 -24.63
N LYS A 161 20.17 2.82 -25.66
CA LYS A 161 19.47 1.62 -26.15
C LYS A 161 18.84 0.84 -24.99
N VAL A 162 18.18 1.56 -24.09
CA VAL A 162 17.45 1.02 -22.93
C VAL A 162 15.97 1.35 -23.09
N GLU A 163 15.10 0.42 -22.71
CA GLU A 163 13.68 0.67 -22.49
C GLU A 163 13.48 0.92 -20.98
N ASP A 164 13.31 2.19 -20.61
CA ASP A 164 12.96 2.60 -19.26
C ASP A 164 11.54 2.13 -18.95
N ASN A 165 11.45 1.04 -18.21
CA ASN A 165 10.21 0.47 -17.71
C ASN A 165 10.10 0.61 -16.17
N LEU A 166 10.79 1.60 -15.58
CA LEU A 166 10.61 1.96 -14.18
C LEU A 166 9.19 2.48 -13.91
N LEU A 167 8.73 2.25 -12.67
CA LEU A 167 7.45 2.79 -12.21
C LEU A 167 7.49 4.31 -12.16
N GLY A 168 8.60 4.93 -11.78
CA GLY A 168 8.77 6.38 -11.75
C GLY A 168 10.12 6.84 -12.29
N GLY A 169 10.64 7.94 -11.75
CA GLY A 169 11.90 8.55 -12.18
C GLY A 169 12.80 8.92 -11.01
N ARG A 170 13.63 9.95 -11.19
CA ARG A 170 14.54 10.43 -10.15
C ARG A 170 13.78 10.89 -8.90
N ASP A 171 12.66 11.59 -9.10
CA ASP A 171 11.99 12.28 -8.00
C ASP A 171 11.27 11.33 -7.05
N TYR A 172 10.65 10.28 -7.62
CA TYR A 172 10.05 9.16 -6.91
C TYR A 172 9.95 7.97 -7.87
N SER A 173 10.41 6.79 -7.46
CA SER A 173 10.29 5.55 -8.23
C SER A 173 10.24 4.35 -7.28
N PRO A 174 9.04 3.87 -6.93
CA PRO A 174 8.90 2.69 -6.08
C PRO A 174 9.28 1.43 -6.87
N THR A 175 9.59 0.36 -6.14
CA THR A 175 9.75 -0.98 -6.71
C THR A 175 8.72 -1.94 -6.14
N ILE A 176 8.28 -2.92 -6.93
CA ILE A 176 7.40 -4.00 -6.49
C ILE A 176 7.94 -5.30 -7.08
N GLU A 177 8.43 -6.20 -6.24
CA GLU A 177 8.83 -7.55 -6.63
C GLU A 177 7.59 -8.45 -6.81
N ARG A 178 7.60 -9.29 -7.84
CA ARG A 178 6.58 -10.30 -8.09
C ARG A 178 6.85 -11.54 -7.23
N THR A 179 6.74 -11.40 -5.91
CA THR A 179 6.73 -12.54 -4.98
C THR A 179 5.50 -13.41 -5.23
N PRO A 180 5.44 -14.67 -4.74
CA PRO A 180 4.23 -15.49 -4.88
C PRO A 180 2.95 -14.81 -4.36
N LEU A 181 3.04 -14.10 -3.23
CA LEU A 181 1.91 -13.37 -2.64
C LEU A 181 1.54 -12.13 -3.46
N ALA A 182 2.53 -11.33 -3.89
CA ALA A 182 2.28 -10.17 -4.72
C ALA A 182 1.70 -10.60 -6.08
N GLN A 183 2.26 -11.62 -6.70
CA GLN A 183 1.77 -12.18 -7.97
C GLN A 183 0.33 -12.65 -7.84
N ALA A 184 -0.02 -13.37 -6.78
CA ALA A 184 -1.41 -13.79 -6.52
C ALA A 184 -2.36 -12.60 -6.40
N ALA A 185 -1.96 -11.52 -5.72
CA ALA A 185 -2.76 -10.30 -5.62
C ALA A 185 -2.87 -9.55 -6.96
N LEU A 186 -1.79 -9.49 -7.74
CA LEU A 186 -1.71 -8.73 -8.99
C LEU A 186 -2.54 -9.38 -10.11
N THR A 187 -2.55 -10.71 -10.22
CA THR A 187 -3.22 -11.42 -11.33
C THR A 187 -4.64 -11.90 -11.03
N ARG A 188 -5.15 -11.65 -9.82
CA ARG A 188 -6.50 -12.08 -9.43
C ARG A 188 -7.58 -11.28 -10.17
N ASP A 189 -8.65 -11.97 -10.57
CA ASP A 189 -9.82 -11.35 -11.20
C ASP A 189 -10.71 -10.65 -10.17
N TRP A 190 -10.20 -9.55 -9.62
CA TRP A 190 -10.90 -8.75 -8.62
C TRP A 190 -12.23 -8.22 -9.13
N ALA A 191 -12.28 -7.77 -10.38
CA ALA A 191 -13.50 -7.22 -10.96
C ALA A 191 -14.61 -8.29 -11.04
N GLY A 192 -14.29 -9.49 -11.53
CA GLY A 192 -15.24 -10.59 -11.60
C GLY A 192 -15.65 -11.12 -10.22
N GLU A 193 -14.76 -11.09 -9.23
CA GLU A 193 -15.08 -11.45 -7.85
C GLU A 193 -16.01 -10.44 -7.17
N VAL A 194 -15.72 -9.14 -7.29
CA VAL A 194 -16.59 -8.07 -6.78
C VAL A 194 -17.96 -8.15 -7.44
N ALA A 195 -18.02 -8.33 -8.77
CA ALA A 195 -19.27 -8.45 -9.50
C ALA A 195 -20.11 -9.66 -9.03
N ARG A 196 -19.47 -10.80 -8.76
CA ARG A 196 -20.14 -11.99 -8.19
C ARG A 196 -20.61 -11.75 -6.76
N ALA A 197 -19.81 -11.10 -5.94
CA ALA A 197 -20.11 -10.83 -4.54
C ALA A 197 -21.33 -9.93 -4.35
N VAL A 198 -21.58 -9.00 -5.28
CA VAL A 198 -22.77 -8.12 -5.26
C VAL A 198 -24.07 -8.86 -5.65
N GLY A 199 -23.98 -10.02 -6.31
CA GLY A 199 -25.15 -10.80 -6.73
C GLY A 199 -25.83 -10.21 -7.97
N GLY A 200 -25.65 -10.85 -9.13
CA GLY A 200 -26.16 -10.39 -10.44
C GLY A 200 -27.67 -10.52 -10.68
N GLY A 201 -28.52 -10.49 -9.65
CA GLY A 201 -29.96 -10.79 -9.80
C GLY A 201 -30.92 -10.15 -8.79
N GLU A 202 -30.45 -9.25 -7.92
CA GLU A 202 -31.33 -8.62 -6.93
C GLU A 202 -32.16 -7.47 -7.51
N SER A 203 -33.36 -7.26 -6.95
CA SER A 203 -34.22 -6.14 -7.36
C SER A 203 -33.46 -4.80 -7.30
N SER A 204 -33.66 -3.93 -8.28
CA SER A 204 -32.90 -2.66 -8.40
C SER A 204 -32.95 -1.77 -7.15
N GLY A 205 -34.03 -1.88 -6.35
CA GLY A 205 -34.18 -1.17 -5.09
C GLY A 205 -33.30 -1.69 -3.95
N LEU A 206 -33.17 -3.00 -3.80
CA LEU A 206 -32.32 -3.64 -2.78
C LEU A 206 -30.84 -3.36 -3.08
N LEU A 207 -30.44 -3.53 -4.34
CA LEU A 207 -29.09 -3.24 -4.79
C LEU A 207 -28.70 -1.79 -4.47
N LYS A 208 -29.54 -0.80 -4.82
CA LYS A 208 -29.26 0.62 -4.52
C LYS A 208 -29.06 0.87 -3.02
N ARG A 209 -29.83 0.21 -2.16
CA ARG A 209 -29.70 0.35 -0.69
C ARG A 209 -28.44 -0.34 -0.17
N ALA A 210 -28.09 -1.51 -0.69
CA ALA A 210 -26.85 -2.19 -0.37
C ALA A 210 -25.62 -1.35 -0.73
N LEU A 211 -25.63 -0.73 -1.91
CA LEU A 211 -24.58 0.18 -2.35
C LEU A 211 -24.43 1.40 -1.41
N GLN A 212 -25.54 2.04 -1.03
CA GLN A 212 -25.52 3.15 -0.06
C GLN A 212 -25.01 2.72 1.31
N TYR A 213 -25.37 1.53 1.75
CA TYR A 213 -24.88 0.97 3.00
C TYR A 213 -23.37 0.71 2.96
N LEU A 214 -22.85 0.15 1.87
CA LEU A 214 -21.41 -0.08 1.70
C LEU A 214 -20.59 1.22 1.74
N TYR A 215 -21.07 2.31 1.11
CA TYR A 215 -20.43 3.63 1.24
C TYR A 215 -20.40 4.14 2.69
N ARG A 216 -21.49 3.92 3.44
CA ARG A 216 -21.55 4.30 4.86
C ARG A 216 -20.60 3.45 5.69
N LYS A 217 -20.53 2.13 5.45
CA LYS A 217 -19.60 1.21 6.14
C LYS A 217 -18.16 1.60 5.86
N GLU A 218 -17.81 1.85 4.61
CA GLU A 218 -16.47 2.31 4.20
C GLU A 218 -16.10 3.64 4.88
N THR A 219 -17.01 4.61 4.85
CA THR A 219 -16.80 5.92 5.49
C THR A 219 -16.62 5.80 7.00
N ARG A 220 -17.53 5.09 7.68
CA ARG A 220 -17.47 4.96 9.15
C ARG A 220 -16.21 4.24 9.58
N SER A 221 -15.86 3.13 8.93
CA SER A 221 -14.64 2.38 9.22
C SER A 221 -13.40 3.24 9.00
N SER A 222 -13.38 4.07 7.95
CA SER A 222 -12.29 5.01 7.69
C SER A 222 -12.11 6.05 8.80
N PHE A 223 -13.18 6.57 9.41
CA PHE A 223 -13.05 7.46 10.58
C PHE A 223 -12.70 6.71 11.87
N GLU A 224 -13.19 5.49 12.03
CA GLU A 224 -12.94 4.66 13.21
C GLU A 224 -11.48 4.19 13.31
N ILE A 225 -10.84 3.93 12.16
CA ILE A 225 -9.39 3.69 12.09
C ILE A 225 -8.60 4.86 12.71
N GLU A 226 -9.06 6.10 12.49
CA GLU A 226 -8.45 7.31 13.08
C GLU A 226 -8.96 7.59 14.51
N ARG A 227 -9.75 6.69 15.11
CA ARG A 227 -10.39 6.82 16.42
C ARG A 227 -11.26 8.08 16.55
N GLU A 228 -11.89 8.49 15.45
CA GLU A 228 -12.77 9.65 15.40
C GLU A 228 -14.26 9.27 15.38
N ALA A 229 -15.08 10.09 16.06
CA ALA A 229 -16.53 10.08 15.92
C ALA A 229 -16.98 11.31 15.10
N PRO A 230 -17.12 11.20 13.76
CA PRO A 230 -17.46 12.33 12.91
C PRO A 230 -18.92 12.77 13.07
N SER A 231 -19.17 14.07 12.88
CA SER A 231 -20.52 14.61 12.68
C SER A 231 -21.19 14.00 11.45
N VAL A 232 -22.53 13.96 11.42
CA VAL A 232 -23.31 13.43 10.29
C VAL A 232 -22.98 14.17 8.99
N GLU A 233 -22.82 15.50 9.04
CA GLU A 233 -22.47 16.33 7.89
C GLU A 233 -21.10 15.93 7.31
N ARG A 234 -20.11 15.66 8.18
CA ARG A 234 -18.76 15.25 7.76
C ARG A 234 -18.78 13.87 7.09
N VAL A 235 -19.57 12.92 7.60
CA VAL A 235 -19.80 11.61 6.96
C VAL A 235 -20.41 11.79 5.57
N GLN A 236 -21.45 12.62 5.43
CA GLN A 236 -22.12 12.86 4.16
C GLN A 236 -21.19 13.49 3.11
N ARG A 237 -20.37 14.48 3.50
CA ARG A 237 -19.40 15.09 2.57
C ARG A 237 -18.34 14.09 2.09
N PHE A 238 -17.90 13.17 2.96
CA PHE A 238 -16.95 12.13 2.55
C PHE A 238 -17.60 11.09 1.63
N ILE A 239 -18.83 10.66 1.91
CA ILE A 239 -19.60 9.80 0.98
C ILE A 239 -19.72 10.46 -0.40
N ALA A 240 -20.10 11.73 -0.44
CA ALA A 240 -20.20 12.48 -1.71
C ALA A 240 -18.85 12.56 -2.45
N THR A 241 -17.73 12.49 -1.73
CA THR A 241 -16.38 12.44 -2.30
C THR A 241 -16.08 11.05 -2.87
N LEU A 242 -16.42 9.98 -2.14
CA LEU A 242 -16.31 8.60 -2.62
C LEU A 242 -17.18 8.36 -3.87
N GLU A 243 -18.38 8.93 -3.95
CA GLU A 243 -19.24 8.84 -5.15
C GLU A 243 -18.64 9.54 -6.40
N GLN A 244 -17.64 10.40 -6.22
CA GLN A 244 -16.89 11.07 -7.29
C GLN A 244 -15.60 10.33 -7.66
N ALA A 245 -15.29 9.22 -6.99
CA ALA A 245 -14.14 8.37 -7.27
C ALA A 245 -14.05 7.97 -8.75
N GLY A 246 -12.82 7.95 -9.26
CA GLY A 246 -12.48 7.48 -10.60
C GLY A 246 -12.90 8.39 -11.75
N ARG A 247 -13.38 9.61 -11.49
CA ARG A 247 -13.82 10.56 -12.54
C ARG A 247 -12.72 11.42 -13.15
N LEU A 248 -11.70 11.78 -12.37
CA LEU A 248 -10.58 12.62 -12.83
C LEU A 248 -9.51 11.77 -13.53
N SER A 249 -8.39 12.31 -14.01
CA SER A 249 -7.18 11.51 -14.33
C SER A 249 -6.38 11.16 -13.06
N VAL A 250 -5.36 10.29 -13.18
CA VAL A 250 -4.50 9.92 -12.03
C VAL A 250 -3.71 11.13 -11.57
N GLU A 251 -3.14 11.88 -12.52
CA GLU A 251 -2.36 13.09 -12.30
C GLU A 251 -3.21 14.20 -11.67
N GLU A 252 -4.45 14.39 -12.15
CA GLU A 252 -5.38 15.36 -11.56
C GLU A 252 -5.77 14.96 -10.13
N THR A 253 -5.97 13.67 -9.87
CA THR A 253 -6.35 13.16 -8.55
C THR A 253 -5.24 13.35 -7.53
N LEU A 254 -3.98 13.14 -7.95
CA LEU A 254 -2.79 13.31 -7.13
C LEU A 254 -2.20 14.74 -7.17
N SER A 255 -2.88 15.68 -7.84
CA SER A 255 -2.46 17.08 -7.85
C SER A 255 -2.63 17.72 -6.47
N GLU A 256 -1.77 18.68 -6.12
CA GLU A 256 -1.85 19.41 -4.86
C GLU A 256 -3.23 20.07 -4.67
N ALA A 257 -3.77 20.68 -5.73
CA ALA A 257 -5.07 21.33 -5.68
C ALA A 257 -6.18 20.35 -5.30
N ARG A 258 -6.21 19.15 -5.90
CA ARG A 258 -7.22 18.14 -5.62
C ARG A 258 -7.02 17.51 -4.24
N LEU A 259 -5.80 17.15 -3.87
CA LEU A 259 -5.51 16.56 -2.56
C LEU A 259 -5.84 17.54 -1.42
N THR A 260 -5.54 18.83 -1.59
CA THR A 260 -5.91 19.88 -0.64
C THR A 260 -7.44 20.04 -0.55
N GLN A 261 -8.14 19.99 -1.69
CA GLN A 261 -9.61 19.99 -1.68
C GLN A 261 -10.19 18.78 -0.94
N LEU A 262 -9.63 17.57 -1.16
CA LEU A 262 -10.03 16.36 -0.45
C LEU A 262 -9.80 16.49 1.06
N GLN A 263 -8.65 17.03 1.46
CA GLN A 263 -8.32 17.27 2.86
C GLN A 263 -9.36 18.18 3.54
N ARG A 264 -9.72 19.30 2.90
CA ARG A 264 -10.72 20.26 3.43
C ARG A 264 -12.09 19.63 3.67
N VAL A 265 -12.45 18.61 2.90
CA VAL A 265 -13.73 17.92 3.05
C VAL A 265 -13.75 17.02 4.30
N ILE A 266 -12.63 16.39 4.61
CA ILE A 266 -12.54 15.32 5.61
C ILE A 266 -12.09 15.79 6.99
N VAL A 267 -11.43 16.95 7.09
CA VAL A 267 -10.98 17.50 8.38
C VAL A 267 -11.96 18.55 8.95
N ASP A 268 -11.74 18.95 10.20
CA ASP A 268 -12.39 20.14 10.78
C ASP A 268 -11.95 21.41 10.03
N PRO A 269 -12.86 22.33 9.65
CA PRO A 269 -12.52 23.54 8.91
C PRO A 269 -11.41 24.40 9.51
N ARG A 270 -11.19 24.34 10.84
CA ARG A 270 -10.11 25.08 11.51
C ARG A 270 -8.71 24.54 11.19
N TYR A 271 -8.62 23.29 10.74
CA TYR A 271 -7.39 22.59 10.35
C TYR A 271 -7.35 22.29 8.85
N ALA A 272 -8.21 22.95 8.08
CA ALA A 272 -8.21 22.89 6.61
C ALA A 272 -6.89 23.42 6.05
N ALA A 273 -6.22 22.61 5.24
CA ALA A 273 -4.96 22.98 4.63
C ALA A 273 -5.14 23.97 3.47
N GLU A 274 -4.14 24.84 3.27
CA GLU A 274 -4.05 25.72 2.09
C GLU A 274 -3.25 25.11 0.93
N GLY A 275 -2.39 24.15 1.26
CA GLY A 275 -1.55 23.38 0.35
C GLY A 275 -0.80 22.30 1.15
N PHE A 276 0.28 21.77 0.59
CA PHE A 276 1.14 20.86 1.35
C PHE A 276 1.84 21.56 2.52
N ARG A 277 2.16 20.79 3.57
CA ARG A 277 2.80 21.31 4.78
C ARG A 277 4.16 21.93 4.48
N THR A 278 4.47 23.01 5.20
CA THR A 278 5.78 23.68 5.17
C THR A 278 6.64 23.34 6.40
N ASN A 279 6.04 22.68 7.40
CA ASN A 279 6.71 22.26 8.63
C ASN A 279 6.99 20.76 8.61
N GLN A 280 8.03 20.34 9.33
CA GLN A 280 8.34 18.93 9.53
C GLN A 280 7.32 18.31 10.48
N ASN A 281 6.75 17.17 10.08
CA ASN A 281 5.91 16.36 10.96
C ASN A 281 6.41 14.92 11.05
N TYR A 282 5.71 14.11 11.82
CA TYR A 282 5.98 12.69 12.00
C TYR A 282 4.71 11.96 12.41
N VAL A 283 4.64 10.66 12.18
CA VAL A 283 3.58 9.82 12.75
C VAL A 283 4.11 9.24 14.05
N GLY A 284 3.35 9.43 15.12
CA GLY A 284 3.78 9.05 16.46
C GLY A 284 2.61 9.03 17.44
N GLY A 285 2.93 8.59 18.65
CA GLY A 285 2.02 8.60 19.79
C GLY A 285 2.67 9.25 21.00
N ASN A 286 1.99 9.17 22.14
CA ASN A 286 2.54 9.54 23.43
C ASN A 286 2.55 8.31 24.35
N VAL A 287 3.72 7.98 24.90
CA VAL A 287 3.85 6.96 25.96
C VAL A 287 4.22 7.68 27.24
N ARG A 288 3.33 7.64 28.25
CA ARG A 288 3.53 8.35 29.53
C ARG A 288 3.86 9.85 29.35
N TRP A 289 3.19 10.52 28.41
CA TRP A 289 3.40 11.93 28.06
C TRP A 289 4.70 12.23 27.32
N GLU A 290 5.49 11.22 26.98
CA GLU A 290 6.67 11.35 26.13
C GLU A 290 6.31 11.03 24.67
N PRO A 291 6.66 11.89 23.71
CA PRO A 291 6.43 11.64 22.29
C PRO A 291 7.25 10.43 21.82
N VAL A 292 6.58 9.48 21.18
CA VAL A 292 7.21 8.32 20.51
C VAL A 292 7.02 8.49 19.01
N VAL A 293 8.13 8.52 18.29
CA VAL A 293 8.15 8.63 16.82
C VAL A 293 8.07 7.22 16.23
N HIS A 294 7.01 6.93 15.49
CA HIS A 294 6.84 5.67 14.76
C HIS A 294 7.28 5.76 13.30
N TYR A 295 7.19 6.97 12.72
CA TYR A 295 7.62 7.22 11.34
C TYR A 295 8.01 8.68 11.15
N VAL A 296 9.17 8.91 10.53
CA VAL A 296 9.65 10.24 10.14
C VAL A 296 9.28 10.49 8.68
N SER A 297 8.36 11.43 8.45
CA SER A 297 7.95 11.81 7.10
C SER A 297 9.04 12.63 6.39
N PRO A 298 9.02 12.73 5.04
CA PRO A 298 10.02 13.47 4.31
C PRO A 298 10.11 14.95 4.76
N PRO A 299 11.30 15.57 4.67
CA PRO A 299 11.44 17.01 4.81
C PRO A 299 10.47 17.78 3.89
N PRO A 300 9.84 18.88 4.36
CA PRO A 300 8.89 19.66 3.55
C PRO A 300 9.45 20.10 2.20
N ALA A 301 10.74 20.41 2.14
CA ALA A 301 11.41 20.82 0.90
C ALA A 301 11.42 19.74 -0.19
N LEU A 302 11.33 18.45 0.18
CA LEU A 302 11.26 17.34 -0.78
C LEU A 302 9.82 17.05 -1.25
N LEU A 303 8.80 17.52 -0.53
CA LEU A 303 7.40 17.15 -0.81
C LEU A 303 6.94 17.52 -2.22
N PRO A 304 7.22 18.71 -2.78
CA PRO A 304 6.75 19.04 -4.13
C PRO A 304 7.25 18.05 -5.19
N GLU A 305 8.54 17.70 -5.15
CA GLU A 305 9.14 16.73 -6.07
C GLU A 305 8.62 15.31 -5.84
N LEU A 306 8.54 14.88 -4.58
CA LEU A 306 8.03 13.56 -4.21
C LEU A 306 6.57 13.38 -4.67
N MET A 307 5.71 14.38 -4.45
CA MET A 307 4.30 14.33 -4.85
C MET A 307 4.12 14.38 -6.38
N ALA A 308 4.92 15.18 -7.09
CA ALA A 308 4.93 15.18 -8.55
C ALA A 308 5.42 13.84 -9.12
N GLY A 309 6.49 13.28 -8.54
CA GLY A 309 7.02 11.97 -8.88
C GLY A 309 6.03 10.84 -8.60
N LEU A 310 5.29 10.91 -7.48
CA LEU A 310 4.21 9.98 -7.15
C LEU A 310 3.10 10.00 -8.19
N ALA A 311 2.63 11.20 -8.59
CA ALA A 311 1.62 11.34 -9.63
C ALA A 311 2.10 10.73 -10.96
N SER A 312 3.33 11.02 -11.35
CA SER A 312 3.96 10.45 -12.55
C SER A 312 4.08 8.92 -12.45
N ALA A 313 4.49 8.40 -11.30
CA ALA A 313 4.68 6.97 -11.11
C ALA A 313 3.36 6.19 -11.14
N ALA A 314 2.33 6.71 -10.48
CA ALA A 314 0.99 6.13 -10.54
C ALA A 314 0.41 6.19 -11.97
N ALA A 315 0.67 7.26 -12.72
CA ALA A 315 0.21 7.39 -14.11
C ALA A 315 0.88 6.37 -15.05
N ARG A 316 2.19 6.09 -14.87
CA ARG A 316 2.93 5.07 -15.65
C ARG A 316 2.34 3.65 -15.49
N LEU A 317 1.63 3.39 -14.39
CA LEU A 317 0.91 2.14 -14.10
C LEU A 317 -0.51 2.07 -14.68
N ALA A 318 -0.96 3.06 -15.45
CA ALA A 318 -2.31 3.06 -16.03
C ALA A 318 -2.58 1.88 -17.00
N VAL A 319 -1.55 1.18 -17.47
CA VAL A 319 -1.67 -0.04 -18.28
C VAL A 319 -1.32 -1.32 -17.51
N ALA A 320 -0.91 -1.19 -16.24
CA ALA A 320 -0.51 -2.30 -15.39
C ALA A 320 -1.67 -2.80 -14.50
N GLU A 321 -1.37 -3.71 -13.58
CA GLU A 321 -2.33 -4.34 -12.69
C GLU A 321 -2.95 -3.32 -11.70
N PRO A 322 -4.30 -3.29 -11.54
CA PRO A 322 -4.98 -2.30 -10.70
C PRO A 322 -4.47 -2.21 -9.25
N VAL A 323 -4.12 -3.35 -8.65
CA VAL A 323 -3.61 -3.42 -7.27
C VAL A 323 -2.26 -2.72 -7.14
N ALA A 324 -1.37 -2.85 -8.14
CA ALA A 324 -0.09 -2.14 -8.14
C ALA A 324 -0.31 -0.63 -8.20
N GLN A 325 -1.18 -0.16 -9.10
CA GLN A 325 -1.48 1.27 -9.22
C GLN A 325 -2.11 1.85 -7.94
N ALA A 326 -3.07 1.13 -7.35
CA ALA A 326 -3.71 1.53 -6.10
C ALA A 326 -2.69 1.58 -4.95
N THR A 327 -1.78 0.61 -4.90
CA THR A 327 -0.71 0.56 -3.91
C THR A 327 0.24 1.75 -4.05
N VAL A 328 0.76 2.00 -5.27
CA VAL A 328 1.67 3.12 -5.54
C VAL A 328 1.02 4.45 -5.17
N ALA A 329 -0.20 4.71 -5.64
CA ALA A 329 -0.91 5.96 -5.37
C ALA A 329 -1.20 6.16 -3.87
N ALA A 330 -1.78 5.15 -3.22
CA ALA A 330 -2.26 5.30 -1.85
C ALA A 330 -1.13 5.22 -0.81
N PHE A 331 -0.25 4.21 -0.89
CA PHE A 331 0.84 4.06 0.08
C PHE A 331 1.95 5.09 -0.15
N GLY A 332 2.28 5.42 -1.40
CA GLY A 332 3.19 6.52 -1.69
C GLY A 332 2.71 7.84 -1.07
N PHE A 333 1.41 8.14 -1.22
CA PHE A 333 0.79 9.32 -0.60
C PHE A 333 0.89 9.30 0.93
N VAL A 334 0.50 8.20 1.58
CA VAL A 334 0.48 8.14 3.05
C VAL A 334 1.87 8.20 3.66
N PHE A 335 2.88 7.66 2.95
CA PHE A 335 4.27 7.75 3.33
C PHE A 335 4.85 9.15 3.13
N HIS A 336 4.50 9.87 2.05
CA HIS A 336 4.90 11.28 1.91
C HIS A 336 4.26 12.18 2.97
N HIS A 337 3.06 11.82 3.44
CA HIS A 337 2.37 12.47 4.56
C HIS A 337 2.29 14.00 4.38
N PRO A 338 1.70 14.50 3.28
CA PRO A 338 1.83 15.90 2.87
C PRO A 338 0.99 16.89 3.70
N PHE A 339 0.06 16.43 4.52
CA PHE A 339 -0.77 17.29 5.38
C PHE A 339 -0.49 17.04 6.87
N GLU A 340 -0.96 17.94 7.74
CA GLU A 340 -0.91 17.74 9.20
C GLU A 340 -1.99 16.79 9.71
N ASP A 341 -3.13 16.73 9.01
CA ASP A 341 -4.23 15.81 9.29
C ASP A 341 -4.94 15.43 7.98
N GLY A 342 -5.55 14.25 7.97
CA GLY A 342 -6.35 13.72 6.87
C GLY A 342 -5.61 12.68 6.02
N ASN A 343 -4.31 12.45 6.24
CA ASN A 343 -3.50 11.58 5.39
C ASN A 343 -4.05 10.15 5.32
N GLY A 344 -4.40 9.52 6.45
CA GLY A 344 -4.95 8.16 6.46
C GLY A 344 -6.29 8.06 5.70
N ARG A 345 -7.15 9.06 5.84
CA ARG A 345 -8.46 9.12 5.16
C ARG A 345 -8.31 9.32 3.65
N ILE A 346 -7.38 10.18 3.21
CA ILE A 346 -7.08 10.37 1.78
C ILE A 346 -6.42 9.10 1.22
N HIS A 347 -5.54 8.44 1.96
CA HIS A 347 -4.97 7.15 1.57
C HIS A 347 -6.04 6.12 1.22
N ARG A 348 -7.04 5.95 2.09
CA ARG A 348 -8.16 5.01 1.85
C ARG A 348 -9.06 5.46 0.70
N PHE A 349 -9.27 6.78 0.56
CA PHE A 349 -9.93 7.34 -0.64
C PHE A 349 -9.16 7.00 -1.93
N LEU A 350 -7.83 7.12 -1.96
CA LEU A 350 -7.00 6.84 -3.15
C LEU A 350 -7.02 5.36 -3.55
N ILE A 351 -7.11 4.45 -2.56
CA ILE A 351 -7.36 3.02 -2.83
C ILE A 351 -8.69 2.88 -3.57
N HIS A 352 -9.77 3.40 -2.99
CA HIS A 352 -11.10 3.32 -3.58
C HIS A 352 -11.17 3.97 -4.97
N ASP A 353 -10.62 5.18 -5.11
CA ASP A 353 -10.57 5.94 -6.35
C ASP A 353 -9.88 5.16 -7.47
N THR A 354 -8.73 4.55 -7.19
CA THR A 354 -8.00 3.77 -8.17
C THR A 354 -8.78 2.50 -8.56
N LEU A 355 -9.39 1.81 -7.59
CA LEU A 355 -10.17 0.60 -7.87
C LEU A 355 -11.42 0.88 -8.71
N VAL A 356 -12.12 2.00 -8.47
CA VAL A 356 -13.28 2.42 -9.28
C VAL A 356 -12.83 2.81 -10.69
N ARG A 357 -11.79 3.65 -10.79
CA ARG A 357 -11.20 4.09 -12.07
C ARG A 357 -10.76 2.93 -12.95
N ARG A 358 -10.22 1.88 -12.34
CA ARG A 358 -9.73 0.67 -13.02
C ARG A 358 -10.83 -0.38 -13.26
N GLY A 359 -12.07 -0.09 -12.90
CA GLY A 359 -13.22 -0.98 -13.12
C GLY A 359 -13.22 -2.22 -12.23
N VAL A 360 -12.40 -2.26 -11.18
CA VAL A 360 -12.42 -3.33 -10.17
C VAL A 360 -13.68 -3.21 -9.32
N VAL A 361 -14.03 -1.98 -8.93
CA VAL A 361 -15.27 -1.68 -8.20
C VAL A 361 -16.24 -1.02 -9.17
N PRO A 362 -17.47 -1.55 -9.36
CA PRO A 362 -18.48 -0.92 -10.18
C PRO A 362 -18.78 0.52 -9.75
N GLY A 363 -19.02 1.41 -10.70
CA GLY A 363 -19.42 2.79 -10.41
C GLY A 363 -20.69 2.83 -9.54
N GLY A 364 -20.68 3.67 -8.49
CA GLY A 364 -21.79 3.74 -7.55
C GLY A 364 -21.74 2.69 -6.43
N MET A 365 -20.62 1.99 -6.24
CA MET A 365 -20.35 1.07 -5.13
C MET A 365 -19.07 1.45 -4.41
N ALA A 366 -18.99 1.20 -3.09
CA ALA A 366 -17.72 1.08 -2.38
C ALA A 366 -17.45 -0.37 -2.00
N LEU A 367 -16.20 -0.81 -2.17
CA LEU A 367 -15.70 -2.03 -1.54
C LEU A 367 -15.28 -1.67 -0.11
N PRO A 368 -15.69 -2.43 0.94
CA PRO A 368 -15.46 -2.05 2.33
C PRO A 368 -14.03 -2.36 2.77
N VAL A 369 -13.03 -1.86 2.05
CA VAL A 369 -11.60 -2.06 2.33
C VAL A 369 -11.24 -1.47 3.69
N SER A 370 -11.79 -0.31 4.07
CA SER A 370 -11.59 0.27 5.40
C SER A 370 -12.14 -0.63 6.51
N ALA A 371 -13.22 -1.37 6.26
CA ALA A 371 -13.73 -2.33 7.25
C ALA A 371 -12.81 -3.55 7.38
N ALA A 372 -12.27 -4.05 6.27
CA ALA A 372 -11.27 -5.11 6.28
C ALA A 372 -9.98 -4.70 7.00
N ILE A 373 -9.55 -3.44 6.84
CA ILE A 373 -8.44 -2.86 7.61
C ILE A 373 -8.78 -2.86 9.11
N LEU A 374 -9.98 -2.41 9.48
CA LEU A 374 -10.41 -2.29 10.86
C LEU A 374 -10.48 -3.66 11.58
N GLU A 375 -10.87 -4.73 10.89
CA GLU A 375 -10.90 -6.09 11.45
C GLU A 375 -9.51 -6.66 11.76
N ASP A 376 -8.45 -6.21 11.06
CA ASP A 376 -7.06 -6.61 11.31
C ASP A 376 -6.11 -5.40 11.26
N MET A 377 -6.31 -4.51 12.23
CA MET A 377 -5.45 -3.34 12.43
C MET A 377 -3.98 -3.72 12.63
N ALA A 378 -3.72 -4.88 13.26
CA ALA A 378 -2.35 -5.33 13.49
C ALA A 378 -1.63 -5.65 12.17
N ALA A 379 -2.30 -6.25 11.18
CA ALA A 379 -1.72 -6.45 9.85
C ALA A 379 -1.53 -5.15 9.08
N TYR A 380 -2.42 -4.18 9.26
CA TYR A 380 -2.26 -2.85 8.68
C TYR A 380 -1.03 -2.13 9.23
N ASP A 381 -0.89 -2.09 10.56
CA ASP A 381 0.25 -1.48 11.25
C ASP A 381 1.56 -2.14 10.81
N ARG A 382 1.65 -3.49 10.79
CA ARG A 382 2.83 -4.22 10.28
C ARG A 382 3.20 -3.83 8.85
N THR A 383 2.20 -3.58 8.00
CA THR A 383 2.41 -3.18 6.61
C THR A 383 2.98 -1.77 6.50
N LEU A 384 2.56 -0.85 7.37
CA LEU A 384 3.16 0.49 7.45
C LEU A 384 4.57 0.43 8.06
N GLU A 385 4.76 -0.39 9.09
CA GLU A 385 6.03 -0.61 9.79
C GLU A 385 7.13 -1.20 8.90
N ALA A 386 6.76 -2.03 7.91
CA ALA A 386 7.70 -2.58 6.94
C ALA A 386 8.47 -1.50 6.18
N TYR A 387 7.85 -0.33 5.97
CA TYR A 387 8.51 0.83 5.39
C TYR A 387 9.06 1.78 6.46
N SER A 388 8.29 2.09 7.52
CA SER A 388 8.72 3.09 8.50
C SER A 388 9.95 2.67 9.29
N THR A 389 10.16 1.37 9.51
CA THR A 389 11.36 0.83 10.17
C THR A 389 12.61 1.12 9.32
N VAL A 390 12.53 0.91 8.00
CA VAL A 390 13.63 1.22 7.07
C VAL A 390 13.97 2.71 7.13
N VAL A 391 12.95 3.58 7.14
CA VAL A 391 13.17 5.01 7.28
C VAL A 391 13.79 5.36 8.63
N GLY A 392 13.34 4.73 9.73
CA GLY A 392 13.87 4.98 11.08
C GLY A 392 15.33 4.58 11.27
N GLU A 393 15.84 3.62 10.49
CA GLU A 393 17.25 3.23 10.52
C GLU A 393 18.17 4.16 9.71
N VAL A 394 17.62 4.96 8.79
CA VAL A 394 18.39 5.83 7.88
C VAL A 394 18.23 7.31 8.21
N ALA A 395 17.00 7.75 8.49
CA ALA A 395 16.67 9.14 8.80
C ALA A 395 17.02 9.45 10.26
N ARG A 396 17.98 10.35 10.45
CA ARG A 396 18.37 10.88 11.75
C ARG A 396 17.56 12.14 12.02
N TYR A 397 17.15 12.32 13.27
CA TYR A 397 16.35 13.47 13.67
C TYR A 397 16.69 13.92 15.09
N THR A 398 16.31 15.16 15.39
CA THR A 398 16.20 15.68 16.75
C THR A 398 14.75 15.94 17.10
N LEU A 399 14.43 15.86 18.38
CA LEU A 399 13.11 16.16 18.92
C LEU A 399 13.28 17.24 20.00
N ALA A 400 12.77 18.44 19.73
CA ALA A 400 12.84 19.56 20.65
C ALA A 400 11.76 19.46 21.74
N ASP A 401 11.91 20.25 22.81
CA ASP A 401 10.89 20.42 23.83
C ASP A 401 9.55 20.84 23.19
N GLY A 402 8.48 20.11 23.49
CA GLY A 402 7.18 20.29 22.85
C GLY A 402 6.92 19.41 21.63
N GLY A 403 7.86 18.53 21.25
CA GLY A 403 7.66 17.50 20.24
C GLY A 403 7.94 17.94 18.80
N ALA A 404 8.56 19.09 18.57
CA ALA A 404 8.95 19.51 17.22
C ALA A 404 10.12 18.66 16.71
N LEU A 405 9.91 17.94 15.60
CA LEU A 405 10.91 17.08 14.98
C LEU A 405 11.65 17.83 13.86
N ALA A 406 12.97 17.65 13.78
CA ALA A 406 13.77 18.11 12.64
C ALA A 406 14.72 17.00 12.16
N VAL A 407 14.66 16.68 10.86
CA VAL A 407 15.58 15.73 10.21
C VAL A 407 16.97 16.38 10.10
N THR A 408 18.00 15.66 10.54
CA THR A 408 19.38 16.18 10.59
C THR A 408 20.27 15.73 9.43
N ASN A 409 19.80 14.77 8.63
CA ASN A 409 20.50 14.28 7.44
C ASN A 409 19.60 14.19 6.20
N PRO A 410 18.87 15.26 5.82
CA PRO A 410 17.85 15.19 4.77
C PRO A 410 18.38 14.73 3.42
N ASP A 411 19.59 15.15 3.02
CA ASP A 411 20.19 14.78 1.74
C ASP A 411 20.63 13.31 1.70
N GLU A 412 21.26 12.82 2.78
CA GLU A 412 21.73 11.45 2.91
C GLU A 412 20.58 10.44 3.06
N ALA A 413 19.46 10.87 3.65
CA ALA A 413 18.28 10.04 3.82
C ALA A 413 17.32 10.12 2.63
N ALA A 414 17.46 11.10 1.72
CA ALA A 414 16.49 11.38 0.65
C ALA A 414 16.05 10.13 -0.13
N TRP A 415 16.98 9.21 -0.39
CA TRP A 415 16.73 7.99 -1.16
C TRP A 415 15.64 7.08 -0.54
N VAL A 416 15.47 7.04 0.80
CA VAL A 416 14.46 6.16 1.42
C VAL A 416 13.04 6.63 1.12
N TRP A 417 12.85 7.93 0.93
CA TRP A 417 11.55 8.51 0.53
C TRP A 417 11.33 8.48 -0.97
N ARG A 418 12.39 8.54 -1.78
CA ARG A 418 12.29 8.52 -3.25
C ARG A 418 12.10 7.11 -3.81
N TYR A 419 12.69 6.09 -3.20
CA TYR A 419 12.78 4.74 -3.78
C TYR A 419 12.29 3.64 -2.83
N PRO A 420 11.03 3.67 -2.37
CA PRO A 420 10.50 2.66 -1.47
C PRO A 420 10.28 1.31 -2.18
N ASP A 421 10.53 0.21 -1.46
CA ASP A 421 10.01 -1.10 -1.82
C ASP A 421 8.54 -1.22 -1.36
N LEU A 422 7.61 -1.26 -2.31
CA LEU A 422 6.17 -1.36 -2.05
C LEU A 422 5.63 -2.79 -2.16
N THR A 423 6.50 -3.79 -2.28
CA THR A 423 6.11 -5.21 -2.28
C THR A 423 5.25 -5.59 -1.07
N PRO A 424 5.59 -5.23 0.20
CA PRO A 424 4.76 -5.62 1.35
C PRO A 424 3.35 -5.03 1.28
N GLN A 425 3.23 -3.82 0.73
CA GLN A 425 1.97 -3.10 0.63
C GLN A 425 1.07 -3.71 -0.45
N VAL A 426 1.63 -4.21 -1.57
CA VAL A 426 0.87 -4.98 -2.56
C VAL A 426 0.34 -6.29 -1.98
N GLU A 427 1.21 -7.02 -1.27
CA GLU A 427 0.85 -8.29 -0.61
C GLU A 427 -0.27 -8.08 0.41
N TYR A 428 -0.20 -7.00 1.18
CA TYR A 428 -1.24 -6.62 2.13
C TYR A 428 -2.54 -6.19 1.46
N LEU A 429 -2.49 -5.30 0.47
CA LEU A 429 -3.69 -4.79 -0.19
C LEU A 429 -4.48 -5.93 -0.84
N GLY A 430 -3.79 -6.91 -1.42
CA GLY A 430 -4.43 -8.14 -1.91
C GLY A 430 -5.22 -8.88 -0.83
N ARG A 431 -4.66 -9.05 0.37
CA ARG A 431 -5.37 -9.68 1.51
C ARG A 431 -6.55 -8.84 1.99
N ALA A 432 -6.36 -7.52 2.12
CA ALA A 432 -7.43 -6.61 2.53
C ALA A 432 -8.59 -6.60 1.52
N MET A 433 -8.29 -6.65 0.22
CA MET A 433 -9.29 -6.76 -0.83
C MET A 433 -10.02 -8.12 -0.81
N ASP A 434 -9.31 -9.24 -0.62
CA ASP A 434 -9.91 -10.57 -0.50
C ASP A 434 -10.95 -10.60 0.64
N LYS A 435 -10.55 -10.10 1.81
CA LYS A 435 -11.43 -9.98 2.96
C LYS A 435 -12.60 -9.02 2.70
N ALA A 436 -12.36 -7.87 2.08
CA ALA A 436 -13.42 -6.91 1.76
C ALA A 436 -14.43 -7.48 0.76
N VAL A 437 -14.01 -8.29 -0.21
CA VAL A 437 -14.89 -9.00 -1.14
C VAL A 437 -15.76 -10.02 -0.40
N GLN A 438 -15.19 -10.77 0.55
CA GLN A 438 -15.92 -11.74 1.37
C GLN A 438 -16.97 -11.09 2.28
N MET A 439 -16.76 -9.84 2.72
CA MET A 439 -17.74 -9.08 3.50
C MET A 439 -18.97 -8.67 2.67
N VAL A 440 -18.85 -8.49 1.35
CA VAL A 440 -19.96 -7.94 0.54
C VAL A 440 -21.22 -8.80 0.61
N PRO A 441 -21.17 -10.14 0.40
CA PRO A 441 -22.35 -10.99 0.53
C PRO A 441 -22.95 -10.98 1.94
N GLU A 442 -22.13 -10.90 2.99
CA GLU A 442 -22.60 -10.83 4.38
C GLU A 442 -23.43 -9.56 4.60
N GLU A 443 -22.96 -8.42 4.11
CA GLU A 443 -23.66 -7.14 4.21
C GLU A 443 -24.94 -7.08 3.36
N VAL A 444 -24.90 -7.64 2.16
CA VAL A 444 -26.08 -7.74 1.28
C VAL A 444 -27.14 -8.63 1.94
N ASN A 445 -26.75 -9.81 2.42
CA ASN A 445 -27.66 -10.73 3.12
C ASN A 445 -28.23 -10.12 4.40
N PHE A 446 -27.42 -9.38 5.16
CA PHE A 446 -27.89 -8.66 6.34
C PHE A 446 -29.03 -7.69 5.98
N LEU A 447 -28.93 -6.96 4.88
CA LEU A 447 -29.98 -6.03 4.44
C LEU A 447 -31.25 -6.75 3.99
N VAL A 448 -31.13 -7.89 3.30
CA VAL A 448 -32.27 -8.74 2.94
C VAL A 448 -33.00 -9.21 4.20
N SER A 449 -32.25 -9.75 5.15
CA SER A 449 -32.78 -10.19 6.45
C SER A 449 -33.41 -9.02 7.21
N TYR A 450 -32.75 -7.86 7.26
CA TYR A 450 -33.30 -6.68 7.91
C TYR A 450 -34.65 -6.23 7.29
N ASP A 451 -34.78 -6.26 5.97
CA ASP A 451 -36.04 -5.93 5.28
C ASP A 451 -37.16 -6.93 5.58
N GLU A 452 -36.82 -8.22 5.65
CA GLU A 452 -37.78 -9.25 6.04
C GLU A 452 -38.25 -9.07 7.49
N LEU A 453 -37.31 -8.81 8.41
CA LEU A 453 -37.60 -8.52 9.81
C LEU A 453 -38.47 -7.28 9.95
N TRP A 454 -38.14 -6.21 9.22
CA TRP A 454 -38.93 -4.98 9.19
C TRP A 454 -40.37 -5.24 8.78
N ARG A 455 -40.57 -6.00 7.70
CA ARG A 455 -41.90 -6.38 7.21
C ARG A 455 -42.67 -7.21 8.23
N LYS A 456 -42.03 -8.20 8.87
CA LYS A 456 -42.67 -9.01 9.93
C LYS A 456 -43.02 -8.16 11.14
N ALA A 457 -42.13 -7.27 11.58
CA ALA A 457 -42.37 -6.42 12.74
C ALA A 457 -43.51 -5.41 12.52
N LYS A 458 -43.64 -4.83 11.31
CA LYS A 458 -44.80 -4.00 10.90
C LYS A 458 -46.14 -4.74 10.96
N GLN A 459 -46.15 -6.07 10.86
CA GLN A 459 -47.37 -6.88 11.00
C GLN A 459 -47.73 -7.15 12.46
N VAL A 460 -46.76 -7.05 13.37
CA VAL A 460 -46.95 -7.26 14.81
C VAL A 460 -47.38 -5.97 15.49
N VAL A 461 -46.73 -4.85 15.17
CA VAL A 461 -46.93 -3.57 15.85
C VAL A 461 -47.00 -2.41 14.86
N ASP A 462 -48.05 -1.60 14.98
CA ASP A 462 -48.17 -0.34 14.27
C ASP A 462 -47.46 0.77 15.06
N MET A 463 -46.35 1.25 14.53
CA MET A 463 -45.61 2.36 15.12
C MET A 463 -44.87 3.18 14.05
N PRO A 464 -44.49 4.42 14.37
CA PRO A 464 -43.69 5.26 13.48
C PRO A 464 -42.38 4.56 13.08
N ASP A 465 -41.99 4.69 11.81
CA ASP A 465 -40.82 4.01 11.23
C ASP A 465 -39.53 4.26 12.01
N ALA A 466 -39.28 5.51 12.43
CA ALA A 466 -38.10 5.85 13.22
C ALA A 466 -38.04 5.08 14.56
N ARG A 467 -39.20 4.81 15.16
CA ARG A 467 -39.29 4.08 16.42
C ARG A 467 -39.13 2.57 16.20
N LEU A 468 -39.67 2.04 15.10
CA LEU A 468 -39.44 0.66 14.70
C LEU A 468 -37.96 0.40 14.40
N ALA A 469 -37.29 1.32 13.71
CA ALA A 469 -35.86 1.25 13.46
C ALA A 469 -35.03 1.18 14.76
N ASP A 470 -35.33 2.04 15.75
CA ASP A 470 -34.66 2.00 17.05
C ASP A 470 -34.95 0.68 17.78
N LEU A 471 -36.19 0.17 17.74
CA LEU A 471 -36.53 -1.13 18.33
C LEU A 471 -35.71 -2.27 17.72
N LEU A 472 -35.73 -2.41 16.39
CA LEU A 472 -35.02 -3.47 15.69
C LEU A 472 -33.50 -3.36 15.87
N SER A 473 -32.96 -2.14 15.92
CA SER A 473 -31.56 -1.90 16.24
C SER A 473 -31.19 -2.42 17.63
N ARG A 474 -32.02 -2.19 18.67
CA ARG A 474 -31.75 -2.73 20.03
C ARG A 474 -31.88 -4.24 20.12
N VAL A 475 -32.85 -4.81 19.41
CA VAL A 475 -33.03 -6.27 19.34
C VAL A 475 -31.80 -6.90 18.69
N HIS A 476 -31.31 -6.35 17.58
CA HIS A 476 -30.11 -6.82 16.91
C HIS A 476 -28.84 -6.67 17.78
N GLU A 477 -28.64 -5.49 18.41
CA GLU A 477 -27.50 -5.22 19.32
C GLU A 477 -27.41 -6.22 20.48
N ASN A 478 -28.53 -6.81 20.90
CA ASN A 478 -28.60 -7.75 22.01
C ASN A 478 -28.98 -9.17 21.53
N GLY A 479 -28.46 -9.57 20.36
CA GLY A 479 -28.49 -10.95 19.89
C GLY A 479 -29.89 -11.50 19.59
N GLY A 480 -30.83 -10.64 19.25
CA GLY A 480 -32.22 -11.01 18.97
C GLY A 480 -33.19 -10.86 20.14
N ALA A 481 -32.76 -10.28 21.26
CA ALA A 481 -33.61 -10.03 22.43
C ALA A 481 -33.65 -8.54 22.80
N LEU A 482 -34.79 -8.02 23.23
CA LEU A 482 -34.91 -6.67 23.77
C LEU A 482 -34.62 -6.65 25.27
N SER A 483 -33.52 -6.00 25.68
CA SER A 483 -33.18 -5.94 27.12
C SER A 483 -34.31 -5.34 27.97
N SER A 484 -34.55 -5.94 29.15
CA SER A 484 -35.60 -5.54 30.08
C SER A 484 -35.51 -4.07 30.49
N ASN A 485 -34.29 -3.54 30.64
CA ASN A 485 -34.04 -2.13 30.93
C ASN A 485 -34.42 -1.22 29.76
N LYS A 486 -34.00 -1.53 28.52
CA LYS A 486 -34.37 -0.70 27.35
C LYS A 486 -35.86 -0.73 27.09
N ARG A 487 -36.51 -1.89 27.29
CA ARG A 487 -37.96 -2.02 27.22
C ARG A 487 -38.66 -1.09 28.21
N LYS A 488 -38.28 -1.14 29.49
CA LYS A 488 -38.83 -0.27 30.55
C LYS A 488 -38.51 1.21 30.34
N GLN A 489 -37.46 1.58 29.62
CA GLN A 489 -37.09 2.98 29.45
C GLN A 489 -37.66 3.61 28.17
N ARG A 490 -37.73 2.86 27.08
CA ARG A 490 -37.97 3.40 25.73
C ARG A 490 -39.13 2.77 24.97
N PHE A 491 -39.57 1.58 25.38
CA PHE A 491 -40.59 0.80 24.67
C PHE A 491 -41.68 0.27 25.63
N ARG A 492 -42.17 1.12 26.53
CA ARG A 492 -43.16 0.75 27.56
C ARG A 492 -44.53 0.39 26.98
N GLU A 493 -44.81 0.93 25.81
CA GLU A 493 -46.04 0.70 25.07
C GLU A 493 -46.14 -0.69 24.46
N LEU A 494 -45.03 -1.44 24.38
CA LEU A 494 -45.03 -2.80 23.81
C LEU A 494 -45.47 -3.83 24.85
N THR A 495 -46.47 -4.62 24.48
CA THR A 495 -46.93 -5.79 25.23
C THR A 495 -45.88 -6.91 25.22
N ASP A 496 -45.98 -7.83 26.20
CA ASP A 496 -45.09 -9.01 26.25
C ASP A 496 -45.20 -9.86 24.99
N SER A 497 -46.42 -9.97 24.45
CA SER A 497 -46.71 -10.74 23.23
C SER A 497 -46.05 -10.11 22.00
N GLU A 498 -46.14 -8.78 21.83
CA GLU A 498 -45.52 -8.09 20.69
C GLU A 498 -43.99 -8.21 20.72
N VAL A 499 -43.37 -8.07 21.89
CA VAL A 499 -41.92 -8.24 22.03
C VAL A 499 -41.52 -9.68 21.68
N ALA A 500 -42.19 -10.68 22.24
CA ALA A 500 -41.89 -12.09 21.96
C ALA A 500 -42.05 -12.43 20.47
N GLN A 501 -43.05 -11.87 19.79
CA GLN A 501 -43.24 -12.08 18.35
C GLN A 501 -42.13 -11.42 17.50
N ILE A 502 -41.65 -10.24 17.89
CA ILE A 502 -40.55 -9.57 17.20
C ILE A 502 -39.23 -10.31 17.40
N GLU A 503 -38.94 -10.78 18.62
CA GLU A 503 -37.77 -11.60 18.94
C GLU A 503 -37.81 -12.95 18.19
N ALA A 504 -38.98 -13.59 18.12
CA ALA A 504 -39.17 -14.81 17.32
C ALA A 504 -38.96 -14.54 15.82
N ALA A 505 -39.52 -13.45 15.28
CA ALA A 505 -39.32 -13.03 13.90
C ALA A 505 -37.83 -12.77 13.60
N TYR A 506 -37.09 -12.15 14.53
CA TYR A 506 -35.65 -11.99 14.43
C TYR A 506 -34.96 -13.35 14.34
N GLY A 507 -35.26 -14.26 15.28
CA GLY A 507 -34.70 -15.61 15.29
C GLY A 507 -34.97 -16.39 14.01
N ASP A 508 -36.14 -16.24 13.39
CA ASP A 508 -36.46 -16.88 12.12
C ASP A 508 -35.70 -16.32 10.93
N VAL A 509 -35.45 -15.01 10.93
CA VAL A 509 -34.82 -14.29 9.83
C VAL A 509 -33.29 -14.37 9.87
N PHE A 510 -32.70 -14.39 11.06
CA PHE A 510 -31.25 -14.42 11.29
C PHE A 510 -30.74 -15.80 11.74
N LYS A 511 -31.54 -16.87 11.61
CA LYS A 511 -31.10 -18.26 11.85
C LYS A 511 -29.90 -18.60 10.95
N PRO A 512 -28.88 -19.30 11.47
CA PRO A 512 -27.83 -19.88 10.61
C PRO A 512 -28.50 -20.83 9.62
N ARG A 513 -28.39 -20.56 8.31
CA ARG A 513 -28.86 -21.50 7.29
C ARG A 513 -27.97 -22.75 7.32
N PRO A 514 -28.51 -23.97 7.42
CA PRO A 514 -27.68 -25.18 7.39
C PRO A 514 -26.99 -25.26 6.01
N GLY A 515 -25.65 -25.20 6.01
CA GLY A 515 -24.82 -25.29 4.79
C GLY A 515 -23.69 -24.26 4.65
N GLN A 516 -23.55 -23.29 5.55
CA GLN A 516 -22.43 -22.34 5.58
C GLN A 516 -21.60 -22.43 6.88
N GLY A 517 -21.39 -23.66 7.38
CA GLY A 517 -20.44 -23.95 8.46
C GLY A 517 -19.15 -24.47 7.87
N GLY A 518 -18.15 -23.61 7.74
CA GLY A 518 -16.76 -24.06 7.66
C GLY A 518 -16.40 -24.74 8.97
N VAL A 519 -15.92 -25.97 8.85
CA VAL A 519 -15.12 -26.76 9.80
C VAL A 519 -15.17 -26.25 11.24
N GLU A 520 -16.10 -26.82 12.02
CA GLU A 520 -15.92 -26.87 13.47
C GLU A 520 -14.64 -27.66 13.76
N ASP A 521 -13.74 -27.04 14.53
CA ASP A 521 -12.71 -27.70 15.30
C ASP A 521 -13.35 -28.86 16.08
N ALA A 522 -13.13 -30.07 15.60
CA ALA A 522 -13.34 -31.27 16.37
C ALA A 522 -12.06 -31.54 17.17
N GLU A 523 -12.19 -31.43 18.49
CA GLU A 523 -11.20 -31.79 19.50
C GLU A 523 -10.50 -33.13 19.20
N GLY A 524 -9.18 -33.12 19.39
CA GLY A 524 -8.27 -34.26 19.46
C GLY A 524 -6.93 -33.84 20.02
#